data_AF-D1P4V8-F1
#
_entry.id   AF-D1P4V8-F1
#
_cell.length_a   1.000
_cell.length_b   1.000
_cell.length_c   1.000
_cell.angle_alpha   90.00
_cell.angle_beta   90.00
_cell.angle_gamma   90.00
#
_symmetry.space_group_name_H-M   'P 1'
#
loop_
_entity.id
_entity.type
_entity.pdbx_description
1 polymer ?
#
loop_
_entity_poly.entity_id
_entity_poly.type
_entity_poly.pdbx_seq_one_letter_code
_entity_poly.pdbx_strand_id
1 'polypeptide(L)' 'MTLNEKLKEALSVEHLDIPIANNINWLCFENILKHRRLSKYSLWLTTGKIIPSAGQISPAIAHNGLMKII' A
#
# COMPACT_ATOMS: atom_id res chain seq x y z
N MET A 1 5.25 3.63 -10.63
CA MET A 1 4.70 2.50 -9.83
C MET A 1 3.24 2.30 -10.16
N THR A 2 2.83 1.06 -10.42
CA THR A 2 1.41 0.71 -10.60
C THR A 2 0.75 0.38 -9.26
N LEU A 3 -0.58 0.33 -9.20
CA LEU A 3 -1.33 -0.01 -7.99
C LEU A 3 -0.94 -1.39 -7.44
N ASN A 4 -0.77 -2.38 -8.31
CA ASN A 4 -0.38 -3.73 -7.93
C ASN A 4 0.98 -3.77 -7.24
N GLU A 5 1.94 -2.98 -7.72
CA GLU A 5 3.27 -2.88 -7.10
C GLU A 5 3.19 -2.26 -5.70
N LYS A 6 2.45 -1.16 -5.55
CA LYS A 6 2.20 -0.55 -4.23
C LYS A 6 1.50 -1.50 -3.27
N LEU A 7 0.56 -2.30 -3.75
CA LEU A 7 -0.17 -3.25 -2.92
C LEU A 7 0.74 -4.40 -2.47
N LYS A 8 1.58 -4.93 -3.36
CA LYS A 8 2.60 -5.94 -3.00
C LYS A 8 3.55 -5.42 -1.93
N GLU A 9 3.97 -4.16 -2.01
CA GLU A 9 4.80 -3.55 -0.97
C GLU A 9 4.09 -3.53 0.39
N ALA A 10 2.83 -3.10 0.41
CA ALA A 10 2.04 -3.08 1.63
C ALA A 10 1.81 -4.49 2.22
N LEU A 11 1.58 -5.49 1.38
CA LEU A 11 1.46 -6.88 1.81
C LEU A 11 2.78 -7.43 2.35
N SER A 12 3.89 -7.11 1.70
CA SER A 12 5.23 -7.55 2.11
C SER A 12 5.59 -7.04 3.50
N VAL A 13 5.39 -5.74 3.78
CA VAL A 13 5.64 -5.15 5.11
C VAL A 13 4.75 -5.76 6.17
N GLU A 14 3.49 -6.08 5.84
CA GLU A 14 2.59 -6.70 6.79
C GLU A 14 2.74 -8.22 6.88
N HIS A 15 3.66 -8.83 6.11
CA HIS A 15 3.81 -10.28 6.01
C HIS A 15 2.47 -11.00 5.75
N LEU A 16 1.67 -10.45 4.82
CA LEU A 16 0.38 -11.00 4.44
C LEU A 16 0.49 -11.74 3.10
N ASP A 17 0.14 -13.02 3.11
CA ASP A 17 0.05 -13.84 1.89
C ASP A 17 -1.36 -13.72 1.31
N ILE A 18 -1.65 -12.56 0.68
CA ILE A 18 -2.90 -12.37 -0.05
C ILE A 18 -2.60 -12.55 -1.54
N PRO A 19 -3.26 -13.50 -2.23
CA PRO A 19 -3.04 -13.71 -3.65
C PRO A 19 -3.53 -12.48 -4.44
N ILE A 20 -2.58 -11.70 -4.97
CA ILE A 20 -2.86 -10.60 -5.88
C ILE A 20 -2.88 -11.14 -7.32
N ALA A 21 -4.05 -11.09 -7.96
CA ALA A 21 -4.12 -11.30 -9.40
C ALA A 21 -3.52 -10.10 -10.16
N ASN A 22 -2.95 -10.32 -11.36
CA ASN A 22 -2.41 -9.24 -12.18
C ASN A 22 -3.47 -8.20 -12.61
N ASN A 23 -4.74 -8.58 -12.59
CA ASN A 23 -5.88 -7.70 -12.88
C ASN A 23 -6.82 -7.66 -11.66
N ILE A 24 -6.48 -6.81 -10.69
CA ILE A 24 -7.34 -6.58 -9.52
C ILE A 24 -8.53 -5.72 -9.95
N ASN A 25 -9.74 -6.25 -9.79
CA ASN A 25 -10.95 -5.44 -9.83
C ASN A 25 -11.02 -4.56 -8.58
N TRP A 26 -11.59 -3.37 -8.71
CA TRP A 26 -11.84 -2.44 -7.61
C TRP A 26 -12.51 -3.09 -6.38
N LEU A 27 -13.48 -4.00 -6.58
CA LEU A 27 -14.13 -4.73 -5.49
C LEU A 27 -13.15 -5.58 -4.67
N CYS A 28 -12.21 -6.25 -5.34
CA CYS A 28 -11.16 -7.01 -4.68
C CYS A 28 -10.20 -6.08 -3.92
N PHE A 29 -9.86 -4.95 -4.52
CA PHE A 29 -9.01 -3.93 -3.87
C PHE A 29 -9.65 -3.38 -2.58
N GLU A 30 -10.93 -3.03 -2.61
CA GLU A 30 -11.67 -2.61 -1.41
C GLU A 30 -11.69 -3.69 -0.33
N ASN A 31 -11.89 -4.96 -0.73
CA ASN A 31 -11.89 -6.06 0.21
C ASN A 31 -10.51 -6.27 0.88
N ILE A 32 -9.43 -6.06 0.14
CA ILE A 32 -8.06 -6.10 0.66
C ILE A 32 -7.82 -4.93 1.63
N LEU A 33 -8.26 -3.72 1.30
CA LEU A 33 -8.13 -2.55 2.17
C LEU A 33 -8.93 -2.66 3.47
N LYS A 34 -10.04 -3.40 3.48
CA LYS A 34 -10.80 -3.70 4.70
C LYS A 34 -10.02 -4.54 5.72
N HIS A 35 -8.91 -5.16 5.31
CA HIS A 35 -8.05 -5.86 6.24
C HIS A 35 -7.45 -4.88 7.27
N ARG A 36 -7.58 -5.20 8.57
CA ARG A 36 -7.18 -4.31 9.69
C ARG A 36 -5.76 -3.77 9.55
N ARG A 37 -4.85 -4.56 9.00
CA ARG A 37 -3.43 -4.22 8.83
C ARG A 37 -3.15 -3.37 7.57
N LEU A 38 -4.07 -3.37 6.60
CA LEU A 38 -3.91 -2.67 5.32
C LEU A 38 -4.71 -1.37 5.24
N SER A 39 -5.74 -1.20 6.07
CA SER A 39 -6.58 0.01 6.11
C SER A 39 -5.78 1.32 6.31
N LYS A 40 -4.66 1.25 7.02
CA LYS A 40 -3.73 2.38 7.23
C LYS A 40 -2.99 2.82 5.95
N TYR A 41 -3.00 2.03 4.89
CA TYR A 41 -2.37 2.35 3.60
C TYR A 41 -3.38 2.84 2.55
N SER A 42 -4.67 2.93 2.89
CA SER A 42 -5.74 3.27 1.95
C SER A 42 -5.49 4.58 1.22
N LEU A 43 -5.15 5.64 1.97
CA LEU A 43 -4.89 6.96 1.38
C LEU A 43 -3.65 6.95 0.48
N TRP A 44 -2.60 6.24 0.87
CA TRP A 44 -1.37 6.16 0.07
C TRP A 44 -1.55 5.33 -1.21
N LEU A 45 -2.33 4.25 -1.15
CA LEU A 45 -2.63 3.41 -2.32
C LEU A 45 -3.48 4.17 -3.35
N THR A 46 -4.46 4.94 -2.89
CA THR A 46 -5.41 5.67 -3.75
C THR A 46 -4.87 7.02 -4.24
N THR A 47 -4.19 7.78 -3.38
CA THR A 47 -3.78 9.17 -3.69
C THR A 47 -2.27 9.38 -3.71
N GLY A 48 -1.48 8.42 -3.20
CA GLY A 48 -0.04 8.59 -3.00
C GLY A 48 0.35 9.47 -1.82
N LYS A 49 -0.62 10.09 -1.12
CA LYS A 49 -0.39 10.94 0.04
C LYS A 49 -0.47 10.15 1.35
N ILE A 50 0.13 10.69 2.39
CA ILE A 50 0.06 10.17 3.76
C ILE A 50 -0.48 11.25 4.69
N ILE A 51 -1.27 10.86 5.68
CA ILE A 51 -1.73 11.72 6.78
C ILE A 51 -1.45 10.94 8.08
N PRO A 52 -0.21 11.05 8.61
CA PRO A 52 0.20 10.28 9.79
C PRO A 52 -0.66 10.59 11.01
N SER A 53 -1.13 11.83 11.16
CA SER A 53 -2.02 12.26 12.25
C SER A 53 -3.37 11.52 12.26
N ALA A 54 -3.80 10.99 11.11
CA ALA A 54 -5.03 10.18 10.97
C ALA A 54 -4.73 8.67 10.88
N GLY A 55 -3.48 8.25 11.16
CA GLY A 55 -3.04 6.87 11.01
C GLY A 55 -2.95 6.38 9.56
N GLN A 56 -3.02 7.29 8.58
CA GLN A 56 -2.87 6.97 7.15
C GLN A 56 -1.40 7.15 6.75
N ILE A 57 -0.70 6.05 6.58
CA ILE A 57 0.76 6.02 6.37
C ILE A 57 1.11 5.30 5.07
N SER A 58 2.38 5.36 4.68
CA SER A 58 2.94 4.49 3.65
C SER A 58 3.58 3.26 4.30
N PRO A 59 3.68 2.13 3.60
CA PRO A 59 4.42 0.98 4.12
C PRO A 59 5.86 1.38 4.42
N ALA A 60 6.36 0.95 5.57
CA ALA A 60 7.73 1.18 6.02
C ALA A 60 8.70 0.23 5.30
N ILE A 61 8.70 0.24 3.96
CA ILE A 61 9.85 -0.28 3.23
C ILE A 61 10.89 0.81 3.33
N ALA A 62 11.88 0.58 4.19
CA ALA A 62 13.08 1.41 4.27
C ALA A 62 13.65 1.55 2.86
N HIS A 63 13.51 2.75 2.29
CA HIS A 63 14.40 3.32 1.31
C HIS A 63 14.82 2.38 0.16
N ASN A 64 14.00 2.22 -0.88
CA ASN A 64 14.59 1.98 -2.20
C ASN A 64 15.12 3.31 -2.77
N GLY A 65 16.22 3.80 -2.18
CA GLY A 65 17.35 4.40 -2.88
C GLY A 65 17.18 5.60 -3.80
N LEU A 66 16.03 6.28 -3.88
CA LEU A 66 15.84 7.40 -4.84
C LEU A 66 15.30 8.68 -4.20
N MET A 67 15.65 8.95 -2.95
CA MET A 67 15.66 10.33 -2.50
C MET A 67 16.89 11.02 -3.11
N LYS A 68 16.76 11.49 -4.35
CA LYS A 68 17.70 12.44 -4.94
C LYS A 68 17.45 13.77 -4.22
N ILE A 69 18.15 13.96 -3.11
CA ILE A 69 18.33 15.28 -2.50
C ILE A 69 19.17 16.06 -3.52
N ILE A 70 18.54 17.04 -4.15
CA ILE A 70 19.19 18.02 -5.01
C ILE A 70 19.89 19.04 -4.11
#